data_AF-A0A103Y5H6-F1
#
_entry.id   AF-A0A103Y5H6-F1
#
_cell.length_a   1.000
_cell.length_b   1.000
_cell.length_c   1.000
_cell.angle_alpha   90.00
_cell.angle_beta   90.00
_cell.angle_gamma   90.00
#
_symmetry.space_group_name_H-M   'P 1'
#
loop_
_entity.id
_entity.type
_entity.pdbx_description
1 polymer ?
#
loop_
_entity_poly.entity_id
_entity_poly.type
_entity_poly.pdbx_seq_one_letter_code
_entity_poly.pdbx_strand_id
1 'polypeptide(L)'
;MGEEGQVISCHTVDAWNQQLQNGKNKLVLCFISYPDFMHSFNHTYWGVEAMPTFLLLKDGKTVSKVVGAKKEELQQTIIKHAGNSGSSS
;
A
#
# COMPACT_ATOMS: atom_id res chain seq x y z
N MET A 1 -3.84 -15.96 -17.79
CA MET A 1 -4.04 -16.25 -16.36
C MET A 1 -3.54 -15.03 -15.62
N GLY A 2 -4.43 -14.07 -15.38
CA GLY A 2 -4.06 -12.75 -14.85
C GLY A 2 -3.78 -12.89 -13.36
N GLU A 3 -2.59 -12.49 -12.92
CA GLU A 3 -2.23 -12.48 -11.51
C GLU A 3 -3.07 -11.38 -10.82
N GLU A 4 -4.17 -11.82 -10.21
CA GLU A 4 -5.08 -10.98 -9.44
C GLU A 4 -4.30 -10.35 -8.27
N GLY A 5 -4.49 -9.05 -8.04
CA GLY A 5 -3.71 -8.22 -7.12
C GLY A 5 -3.43 -8.89 -5.77
N GLN A 6 -2.20 -9.37 -5.60
CA GLN A 6 -1.74 -10.05 -4.40
C GLN A 6 -1.54 -9.07 -3.24
N VAL A 7 -2.32 -9.24 -2.16
CA VAL A 7 -2.15 -8.48 -0.92
C VAL A 7 -0.94 -9.02 -0.17
N ILE A 8 0.15 -8.28 -0.20
CA ILE A 8 1.38 -8.61 0.51
C ILE A 8 1.39 -7.92 1.87
N SER A 9 1.47 -8.69 2.95
CA SER A 9 1.71 -8.16 4.31
C SER A 9 3.22 -8.09 4.58
N CYS A 10 3.79 -6.89 4.66
CA CYS A 10 5.17 -6.67 5.10
C CYS A 10 5.19 -6.21 6.55
N HIS A 11 6.03 -6.86 7.36
CA HIS A 11 6.25 -6.49 8.76
C HIS A 11 7.55 -5.71 8.99
N THR A 12 8.40 -5.59 7.95
CA THR A 12 9.70 -4.91 8.00
C THR A 12 9.93 -4.03 6.78
N VAL A 13 10.73 -2.96 6.95
CA VAL A 13 11.10 -2.01 5.88
C VAL A 13 11.89 -2.70 4.77
N ASP A 14 12.74 -3.67 5.11
CA ASP A 14 13.56 -4.37 4.13
C ASP A 14 12.72 -5.28 3.21
N ALA A 15 11.82 -6.08 3.79
CA ALA A 15 10.87 -6.89 3.03
C ALA A 15 9.99 -6.01 2.13
N TRP A 16 9.62 -4.82 2.61
CA TRP A 16 8.91 -3.82 1.83
C TRP A 16 9.72 -3.32 0.63
N ASN A 17 10.97 -2.91 0.83
CA ASN A 17 11.84 -2.44 -0.24
C ASN A 17 12.08 -3.53 -1.30
N GLN A 18 12.20 -4.80 -0.90
CA GLN A 18 12.30 -5.91 -1.83
C GLN A 18 11.01 -6.10 -2.65
N GLN A 19 9.84 -5.96 -2.03
CA GLN A 19 8.55 -6.10 -2.73
C GLN A 19 8.32 -4.99 -3.76
N LEU A 20 8.77 -3.76 -3.46
CA LEU A 20 8.77 -2.65 -4.41
C LEU A 20 9.68 -2.94 -5.62
N GLN A 21 10.88 -3.44 -5.37
CA GLN A 21 11.85 -3.78 -6.43
C GLN A 21 11.36 -4.94 -7.30
N ASN A 22 10.81 -5.99 -6.67
CA ASN A 22 10.26 -7.16 -7.34
C ASN A 22 8.86 -6.92 -7.92
N GLY A 23 8.31 -5.71 -7.78
CA GLY A 23 6.91 -5.40 -7.96
C GLY A 23 6.58 -4.41 -9.06
N LYS A 24 7.06 -4.67 -10.28
CA LYS A 24 6.57 -3.94 -11.45
C LYS A 24 5.11 -4.34 -11.70
N ASN A 25 4.22 -3.35 -11.72
CA ASN A 25 2.77 -3.51 -11.96
C ASN A 25 1.92 -4.23 -10.89
N LYS A 26 2.47 -4.61 -9.72
CA LYS A 26 1.66 -5.16 -8.61
C LYS A 26 1.16 -4.04 -7.68
N LEU A 27 -0.03 -4.23 -7.12
CA LEU A 27 -0.54 -3.37 -6.05
C LEU A 27 -0.02 -3.89 -4.72
N VAL A 28 0.64 -3.03 -3.94
CA VAL A 28 1.13 -3.38 -2.60
C VAL A 28 0.38 -2.56 -1.56
N LEU A 29 -0.19 -3.24 -0.56
CA LEU A 29 -0.89 -2.63 0.56
C LEU A 29 -0.01 -2.67 1.81
N CYS A 30 0.44 -1.52 2.29
CA CYS A 30 1.21 -1.44 3.53
C CYS A 30 0.27 -1.15 4.70
N PHE A 31 0.23 -2.03 5.71
CA PHE A 31 -0.49 -1.78 6.97
C PHE A 31 0.49 -1.29 8.03
N ILE A 32 0.37 -0.02 8.39
CA ILE A 32 1.22 0.61 9.39
C ILE A 32 0.41 0.69 10.68
N SER A 33 0.66 -0.22 11.64
CA SER A 33 -0.10 -0.32 12.90
C SER A 33 0.69 0.00 14.17
N TYR A 34 2.02 0.00 14.10
CA TYR A 34 2.87 0.27 15.26
C TYR A 34 3.74 1.52 15.07
N PRO A 35 3.88 2.35 16.11
CA PRO A 35 4.72 3.55 16.05
C PRO A 35 6.21 3.20 15.87
N ASP A 36 6.63 1.99 16.25
CA ASP A 36 8.00 1.52 16.06
C ASP A 36 8.38 1.43 14.57
N PHE A 37 7.43 0.99 13.74
CA PHE A 37 7.58 1.00 12.28
C PHE A 37 7.70 2.43 11.75
N MET A 38 6.97 3.39 12.33
CA MET A 38 7.06 4.80 11.96
C MET A 38 8.40 5.47 12.28
N HIS A 39 9.19 4.93 13.21
CA HIS A 39 10.49 5.51 13.53
C HIS A 39 11.53 5.19 12.45
N SER A 40 11.44 4.00 11.84
CA SER A 40 12.33 3.56 10.76
C SER A 40 11.79 3.96 9.37
N PHE A 41 10.46 4.02 9.22
CA PHE A 41 9.79 4.50 8.02
C PHE A 41 9.70 6.03 8.07
N ASN A 42 10.60 6.74 7.38
CA ASN A 42 10.69 8.20 7.42
C ASN A 42 9.31 8.87 7.31
N HIS A 43 8.82 9.45 8.41
CA HIS A 43 7.51 10.07 8.52
C HIS A 43 7.28 11.15 7.46
N THR A 44 8.33 11.87 7.07
CA THR A 44 8.31 12.93 6.05
C THR A 44 8.17 12.37 4.64
N TYR A 45 8.72 11.18 4.37
CA TYR A 45 8.72 10.61 3.02
C TYR A 45 7.34 10.10 2.61
N TRP A 46 6.53 9.66 3.57
CA TRP A 46 5.21 9.04 3.32
C TRP A 46 4.03 9.82 3.90
N GLY A 47 4.27 10.84 4.73
CA GLY A 47 3.26 11.73 5.29
C GLY A 47 2.20 10.99 6.12
N VAL A 48 2.62 10.05 6.95
CA VAL A 48 1.73 9.20 7.76
C VAL A 48 1.47 9.85 9.11
N GLU A 49 0.43 10.66 9.24
CA GLU A 49 0.23 11.49 10.45
C GLU A 49 -0.56 10.81 11.57
N ALA A 50 -1.27 9.71 11.27
CA ALA A 50 -2.04 8.97 12.27
C ALA A 50 -1.97 7.46 12.04
N MET A 51 -2.17 6.69 13.11
CA MET A 51 -2.11 5.23 13.09
C MET A 51 -3.45 4.61 13.52
N PRO A 52 -3.88 3.50 12.88
CA PRO A 52 -3.21 2.81 11.77
C PRO A 52 -3.33 3.57 10.44
N THR A 53 -2.38 3.42 9.51
CA THR A 53 -2.50 3.96 8.13
C THR A 53 -2.21 2.87 7.11
N PHE A 54 -2.98 2.88 6.03
CA PHE A 54 -2.86 1.98 4.89
C PHE A 54 -2.37 2.75 3.67
N LEU A 55 -1.23 2.34 3.11
CA LEU A 55 -0.70 2.94 1.88
C LEU A 55 -0.84 1.96 0.73
N LEU A 56 -1.42 2.41 -0.39
CA LEU A 56 -1.45 1.67 -1.64
C LEU A 56 -0.34 2.18 -2.54
N LEU A 57 0.52 1.26 -2.97
CA LEU A 57 1.58 1.54 -3.93
C LEU A 57 1.40 0.72 -5.20
N LYS A 58 1.60 1.38 -6.34
CA LYS A 58 1.63 0.76 -7.66
C LYS A 58 2.89 1.23 -8.37
N ASP A 59 3.68 0.29 -8.88
CA ASP A 59 4.93 0.58 -9.59
C ASP A 59 5.92 1.41 -8.75
N GLY A 60 6.01 1.11 -7.45
CA GLY A 60 6.88 1.84 -6.54
C GLY A 60 6.38 3.23 -6.11
N LYS A 61 5.20 3.67 -6.57
CA LYS A 61 4.62 4.99 -6.25
C LYS A 61 3.34 4.87 -5.43
N THR A 62 3.17 5.74 -4.45
CA THR A 62 1.92 5.85 -3.68
C THR A 62 0.80 6.37 -4.57
N VAL A 63 -0.22 5.53 -4.80
CA VAL A 63 -1.41 5.87 -5.57
C VAL A 63 -2.61 6.19 -4.70
N SER A 64 -2.60 5.71 -3.45
CA SER A 64 -3.66 5.97 -2.48
C SER A 64 -3.17 5.83 -1.05
N LYS A 65 -3.83 6.54 -0.12
CA LYS A 65 -3.55 6.50 1.32
C LYS A 65 -4.87 6.55 2.08
N VAL A 66 -5.05 5.62 3.02
CA VAL A 66 -6.21 5.56 3.91
C VAL A 66 -5.70 5.65 5.35
N VAL A 67 -6.06 6.73 6.04
CA VAL A 67 -5.69 6.97 7.44
C VAL A 67 -6.80 6.46 8.35
N GLY A 68 -6.42 5.71 9.39
CA GLY A 68 -7.32 5.08 10.34
C GLY A 68 -7.82 3.69 9.89
N ALA A 69 -8.51 3.01 10.80
CA ALA A 69 -9.12 1.70 10.55
C ALA A 69 -10.41 1.78 9.70
N LYS A 70 -10.38 2.51 8.58
CA LYS A 70 -11.53 2.65 7.69
C LYS A 70 -11.64 1.47 6.73
N LYS A 71 -12.27 0.38 7.21
CA LYS A 71 -12.46 -0.85 6.42
C LYS A 71 -13.13 -0.60 5.06
N GLU A 72 -14.21 0.19 5.05
CA GLU A 72 -15.00 0.43 3.84
C GLU A 72 -14.20 1.20 2.77
N GLU A 73 -13.54 2.28 3.18
CA GLU A 73 -12.66 3.07 2.29
C GLU A 73 -11.45 2.26 1.81
N LEU A 74 -10.86 1.44 2.69
CA LEU A 74 -9.76 0.56 2.33
C LEU A 74 -10.17 -0.44 1.25
N GLN A 75 -11.31 -1.11 1.41
CA GLN A 75 -11.82 -2.07 0.42
C GLN A 75 -12.11 -1.38 -0.92
N GLN A 76 -12.80 -0.24 -0.92
CA GLN A 76 -13.08 0.53 -2.13
C GLN A 76 -11.79 0.93 -2.87
N THR A 77 -10.79 1.37 -2.11
CA THR A 77 -9.50 1.80 -2.63
C THR A 77 -8.72 0.63 -3.24
N ILE A 78 -8.70 -0.53 -2.58
CA ILE A 78 -8.10 -1.76 -3.12
C ILE A 78 -8.82 -2.15 -4.41
N ILE A 79 -10.16 -2.24 -4.41
CA ILE A 79 -10.93 -2.66 -5.59
C ILE A 79 -10.69 -1.71 -6.77
N LYS A 80 -10.73 -0.39 -6.51
CA LYS A 80 -10.51 0.65 -7.52
C LYS A 80 -9.13 0.56 -8.18
N HIS A 81 -8.08 0.26 -7.41
CA HIS A 81 -6.71 0.23 -7.93
C HIS A 81 -6.22 -1.16 -8.34
N ALA A 82 -6.75 -2.23 -7.73
CA ALA A 82 -6.44 -3.64 -8.05
C ALA A 82 -7.19 -4.11 -9.30
N GLY A 83 -8.42 -3.61 -9.51
CA GLY A 83 -9.24 -3.97 -10.68
C GLY A 83 -8.90 -3.19 -11.96
N ASN A 84 -8.02 -2.17 -11.90
CA ASN A 84 -7.80 -1.29 -13.05
C ASN A 84 -6.68 -1.81 -13.99
N SER A 85 -7.00 -2.90 -14.66
CA SER A 85 -6.70 -3.10 -16.08
C SER A 85 -8.03 -2.98 -16.84
N GLY A 86 -8.34 -1.78 -17.34
CA GLY A 86 -9.58 -1.46 -18.08
C GLY A 86 -10.55 -0.60 -17.24
N SER A 87 -10.99 0.59 -17.64
CA SER A 87 -11.04 1.17 -18.98
C SER A 87 -10.92 2.69 -18.89
N SER A 88 -10.08 3.25 -19.75
CA SER A 88 -10.39 4.54 -20.36
C SER A 88 -11.80 4.44 -20.94
N SER A 89 -12.65 5.38 -20.57
CA SER A 89 -13.65 5.90 -21.48
C SER A 89 -13.75 7.40 -21.30
#